data_AF-A0A7W1ZWI5-F1
#
_entry.id   AF-A0A7W1ZWI5-F1
#
_cell.length_a   1.000
_cell.length_b   1.000
_cell.length_c   1.000
_cell.angle_alpha   90.00
_cell.angle_beta   90.00
_cell.angle_gamma   90.00
#
_symmetry.space_group_name_H-M   'P 1'
#
loop_
_entity.id
_entity.type
_entity.pdbx_description
1 polymer ?
#
loop_
_entity_poly.entity_id
_entity_poly.type
_entity_poly.pdbx_seq_one_letter_code
_entity_poly.pdbx_strand_id
1 'polypeptide(L)'
;SAVVDSNNTSGLGKAGDPAMVMFFTGARAWGQGLAWTTDGSAFNKYDRTVVNRINKENRDPKVFWHEPSKHWIMVLWVEGQNGLNTMQFLKSTDLKNWAKTSVVKGGISNDRYLFECPDFYELPVDGNPNNKKWILSAANCMYAIGNFDGITFTPEAERLQSMVGRDYYAAQTINNEPSGRRIEIGWWRTHTDTSGMAFNQSMSVPMEMKLITTPQGLRVVRIPVKELESLRQQKIRTGAISMSEKSGNPLKAIHSDLVELRAQLRPGEAKTVVFSLNGLEVVYDVAAEEMSADGIKTKLPLQKGQLQLTIFVDRTGAEIFANNGLFFMPVNKNLSGKDIGISATGGKVSFSQLDVYTLTSAWKSPI
;
A
#
# COMPACT_ATOMS: atom_id res chain seq x y z
N SER A 1 -8.49 -3.47 13.14
CA SER A 1 -8.30 -2.03 12.89
C SER A 1 -8.47 -1.24 14.18
N ALA A 2 -8.17 0.06 14.19
CA ALA A 2 -8.36 0.95 15.35
C ALA A 2 -8.97 2.30 14.94
N VAL A 3 -9.65 2.97 15.88
CA VAL A 3 -10.28 4.29 15.74
C VAL A 3 -10.13 5.10 17.02
N VAL A 4 -10.16 6.43 16.93
CA VAL A 4 -10.28 7.32 18.09
C VAL A 4 -11.75 7.68 18.29
N ASP A 5 -12.36 7.23 19.40
CA ASP A 5 -13.75 7.52 19.77
C ASP A 5 -13.84 8.90 20.44
N SER A 6 -13.67 9.95 19.64
CA SER A 6 -13.57 11.34 20.10
C SER A 6 -14.81 11.83 20.84
N ASN A 7 -15.99 11.27 20.51
CA ASN A 7 -17.26 11.61 21.12
C ASN A 7 -17.64 10.69 22.31
N ASN A 8 -16.73 9.80 22.71
CA ASN A 8 -16.94 8.80 23.76
C ASN A 8 -18.27 8.02 23.59
N THR A 9 -18.63 7.70 22.36
CA THR A 9 -19.87 6.98 22.03
C THR A 9 -19.91 5.58 22.64
N SER A 10 -18.74 4.98 22.85
CA SER A 10 -18.59 3.71 23.55
C SER A 10 -18.70 3.82 25.07
N GLY A 11 -18.49 5.01 25.65
CA GLY A 11 -18.36 5.20 27.09
C GLY A 11 -17.09 4.56 27.68
N LEU A 12 -16.08 4.22 26.85
CA LEU A 12 -14.83 3.61 27.30
C LEU A 12 -13.73 4.63 27.62
N GLY A 13 -13.88 5.87 27.12
CA GLY A 13 -13.01 7.00 27.44
C GLY A 13 -13.59 7.90 28.55
N LYS A 14 -12.96 9.05 28.75
CA LYS A 14 -13.40 10.09 29.68
C LYS A 14 -13.50 11.44 28.95
N ALA A 15 -14.16 12.42 29.57
CA ALA A 15 -14.22 13.78 29.02
C ALA A 15 -12.79 14.36 28.88
N GLY A 16 -12.44 14.80 27.66
CA GLY A 16 -11.10 15.30 27.34
C GLY A 16 -10.03 14.22 27.11
N ASP A 17 -10.37 12.94 27.29
CA ASP A 17 -9.45 11.80 27.16
C ASP A 17 -10.15 10.67 26.36
N PRO A 18 -10.25 10.81 25.04
CA PRO A 18 -10.98 9.87 24.20
C PRO A 18 -10.25 8.53 24.11
N ALA A 19 -11.01 7.43 24.13
CA ALA A 19 -10.43 6.10 23.96
C ALA A 19 -10.02 5.84 22.51
N MET A 20 -8.83 5.28 22.32
CA MET A 20 -8.51 4.53 21.12
C MET A 20 -9.12 3.13 21.24
N VAL A 21 -10.03 2.79 20.33
CA VAL A 21 -10.76 1.52 20.32
C VAL A 21 -10.27 0.66 19.16
N MET A 22 -9.92 -0.59 19.46
CA MET A 22 -9.38 -1.58 18.54
C MET A 22 -10.35 -2.73 18.36
N PHE A 23 -10.44 -3.20 17.12
CA PHE A 23 -11.22 -4.37 16.72
C PHE A 23 -10.30 -5.42 16.12
N PHE A 24 -10.51 -6.66 16.55
CA PHE A 24 -9.71 -7.81 16.14
C PHE A 24 -10.56 -9.07 16.09
N THR A 25 -10.10 -10.08 15.34
CA THR A 25 -10.79 -11.37 15.27
C THR A 25 -10.20 -12.35 16.29
N GLY A 26 -11.06 -13.02 17.06
CA GLY A 26 -10.63 -14.11 17.94
C GLY A 26 -10.28 -15.36 17.13
N ALA A 27 -8.99 -15.72 17.07
CA ALA A 27 -8.46 -16.76 16.18
C ALA A 27 -9.15 -18.15 16.26
N ARG A 28 -9.76 -18.51 17.39
CA ARG A 28 -10.48 -19.79 17.55
C ARG A 28 -12.00 -19.66 17.38
N ALA A 29 -12.56 -18.59 17.91
CA ALA A 29 -14.00 -18.38 17.94
C ALA A 29 -14.56 -17.71 16.68
N TRP A 30 -13.70 -17.05 15.90
CA TRP A 30 -14.06 -16.18 14.76
C TRP A 30 -15.05 -15.06 15.13
N GLY A 31 -15.30 -14.79 16.40
CA GLY A 31 -16.00 -13.58 16.84
C GLY A 31 -15.07 -12.37 16.80
N GLN A 32 -15.65 -11.18 16.69
CA GLN A 32 -14.93 -9.92 16.66
C GLN A 32 -14.87 -9.35 18.08
N GLY A 33 -13.66 -9.22 18.61
CA GLY A 33 -13.38 -8.64 19.90
C GLY A 33 -13.18 -7.13 19.81
N LEU A 34 -13.27 -6.50 20.97
CA LEU A 34 -12.98 -5.08 21.19
C LEU A 34 -11.93 -4.96 22.29
N ALA A 35 -10.96 -4.08 22.09
CA ALA A 35 -10.04 -3.62 23.14
C ALA A 35 -9.94 -2.10 23.08
N TRP A 36 -9.48 -1.46 24.15
CA TRP A 36 -9.30 -0.01 24.17
C TRP A 36 -8.15 0.41 25.07
N THR A 37 -7.68 1.63 24.85
CA THR A 37 -6.71 2.32 25.69
C THR A 37 -6.99 3.82 25.66
N THR A 38 -6.67 4.52 26.74
CA THR A 38 -6.69 6.00 26.80
C THR A 38 -5.28 6.60 26.86
N ASP A 39 -4.25 5.78 27.16
CA ASP A 39 -2.87 6.23 27.32
C ASP A 39 -1.91 5.67 26.26
N GLY A 40 -2.39 4.76 25.39
CA GLY A 40 -1.59 4.11 24.35
C GLY A 40 -0.60 3.05 24.86
N SER A 41 -0.57 2.76 26.16
CA SER A 41 0.39 1.86 26.80
C SER A 41 -0.28 0.69 27.55
N ALA A 42 -1.40 0.94 28.21
CA ALA A 42 -2.21 -0.06 28.89
C ALA A 42 -3.46 -0.36 28.06
N PHE A 43 -3.63 -1.64 27.70
CA PHE A 43 -4.71 -2.10 26.85
C PHE A 43 -5.71 -2.94 27.65
N ASN A 44 -6.98 -2.52 27.61
CA ASN A 44 -8.09 -3.22 28.23
C ASN A 44 -8.85 -4.00 27.18
N LYS A 45 -9.19 -5.25 27.47
CA LYS A 45 -9.98 -6.09 26.56
C LYS A 45 -11.42 -6.11 27.03
N TYR A 46 -12.35 -5.99 26.10
CA TYR A 46 -13.77 -6.12 26.40
C TYR A 46 -14.12 -7.60 26.59
N ASP A 47 -14.89 -7.91 27.63
CA ASP A 47 -15.08 -9.29 28.11
C ASP A 47 -15.84 -10.20 27.14
N ARG A 48 -16.50 -9.62 26.13
CA ARG A 48 -17.28 -10.36 25.13
C ARG A 48 -17.01 -9.87 23.72
N THR A 49 -17.32 -10.72 22.75
CA THR A 49 -17.32 -10.33 21.33
C THR A 49 -18.45 -9.34 21.05
N VAL A 50 -18.15 -8.32 20.26
CA VAL A 50 -19.11 -7.29 19.80
C VAL A 50 -19.86 -7.71 18.55
N VAL A 51 -19.27 -8.63 17.77
CA VAL A 51 -19.93 -9.33 16.67
C VAL A 51 -19.60 -10.82 16.81
N ASN A 52 -20.63 -11.65 16.98
CA ASN A 52 -20.44 -13.10 17.04
C ASN A 52 -20.02 -13.66 15.67
N ARG A 53 -19.50 -14.88 15.64
CA ARG A 53 -19.20 -15.60 14.40
C ARG A 53 -20.43 -15.61 13.48
N ILE A 54 -20.27 -15.12 12.26
CA ILE A 54 -21.35 -15.01 11.26
C ILE A 54 -21.44 -16.29 10.43
N ASN A 55 -20.30 -16.85 10.02
CA ASN A 55 -20.24 -18.09 9.24
C ASN A 55 -18.95 -18.87 9.56
N LYS A 56 -18.63 -19.90 8.77
CA LYS A 56 -17.44 -20.75 8.95
C LYS A 56 -16.18 -19.92 9.15
N GLU A 57 -15.94 -18.94 8.31
CA GLU A 57 -14.85 -17.98 8.50
C GLU A 57 -15.39 -16.57 8.38
N ASN A 58 -15.00 -15.73 9.33
CA ASN A 58 -15.20 -14.29 9.25
C ASN A 58 -14.15 -13.56 10.07
N ARG A 59 -13.46 -12.60 9.46
CA ARG A 59 -12.32 -11.94 10.08
C ARG A 59 -12.08 -10.53 9.55
N ASP A 60 -11.10 -9.90 10.19
CA ASP A 60 -10.45 -8.66 9.76
C ASP A 60 -11.37 -7.43 9.79
N PRO A 61 -11.89 -7.02 10.97
CA PRO A 61 -12.78 -5.87 11.06
C PRO A 61 -12.06 -4.57 10.72
N LYS A 62 -12.49 -3.89 9.65
CA LYS A 62 -12.20 -2.47 9.40
C LYS A 62 -13.32 -1.62 9.98
N VAL A 63 -12.99 -0.75 10.93
CA VAL A 63 -13.95 0.16 11.56
C VAL A 63 -13.56 1.62 11.28
N PHE A 64 -14.56 2.47 11.04
CA PHE A 64 -14.40 3.93 10.91
C PHE A 64 -15.72 4.64 11.23
N TRP A 65 -15.64 5.94 11.52
CA TRP A 65 -16.80 6.80 11.70
C TRP A 65 -17.26 7.37 10.36
N HIS A 66 -18.54 7.20 10.02
CA HIS A 66 -19.14 7.77 8.82
C HIS A 66 -19.89 9.05 9.18
N GLU A 67 -19.23 10.20 8.97
CA GLU A 67 -19.75 11.52 9.33
C GLU A 67 -21.15 11.85 8.77
N PRO A 68 -21.49 11.53 7.49
CA PRO A 68 -22.81 11.83 6.94
C PRO A 68 -23.96 11.09 7.63
N SER A 69 -23.77 9.80 7.97
CA SER A 69 -24.82 8.99 8.61
C SER A 69 -24.76 8.96 10.13
N LYS A 70 -23.72 9.56 10.74
CA LYS A 70 -23.49 9.58 12.20
C LYS A 70 -23.50 8.17 12.80
N HIS A 71 -22.86 7.24 12.12
CA HIS A 71 -22.69 5.86 12.58
C HIS A 71 -21.25 5.41 12.44
N TRP A 72 -20.83 4.53 13.35
CA TRP A 72 -19.67 3.69 13.14
C TRP A 72 -20.02 2.62 12.11
N ILE A 73 -19.10 2.38 11.18
CA ILE A 73 -19.23 1.36 10.15
C ILE A 73 -18.14 0.33 10.36
N MET A 74 -18.51 -0.94 10.29
CA MET A 74 -17.59 -2.07 10.27
C MET A 74 -17.73 -2.81 8.94
N VAL A 75 -16.60 -3.11 8.32
CA VAL A 75 -16.51 -4.01 7.16
C VAL A 75 -15.76 -5.27 7.59
N LEU A 76 -16.36 -6.43 7.34
CA LEU A 76 -15.81 -7.75 7.66
C LEU A 76 -15.74 -8.61 6.41
N TRP A 77 -14.65 -9.35 6.25
CA TRP A 77 -14.64 -10.46 5.31
C TRP A 77 -15.38 -11.65 5.94
N VAL A 78 -16.30 -12.26 5.19
CA VAL A 78 -17.05 -13.45 5.58
C VAL A 78 -17.08 -14.42 4.42
N GLU A 79 -16.71 -15.68 4.66
CA GLU A 79 -16.93 -16.75 3.70
C GLU A 79 -18.42 -17.04 3.60
N GLY A 80 -19.00 -16.83 2.43
CA GLY A 80 -20.36 -17.20 2.07
C GLY A 80 -20.48 -18.68 1.70
N GLN A 81 -21.66 -19.07 1.20
CA GLN A 81 -21.86 -20.43 0.72
C GLN A 81 -20.93 -20.74 -0.47
N ASN A 82 -20.47 -21.99 -0.56
CA ASN A 82 -19.62 -22.49 -1.65
C ASN A 82 -18.30 -21.71 -1.84
N GLY A 83 -17.73 -21.16 -0.76
CA GLY A 83 -16.46 -20.42 -0.84
C GLY A 83 -16.58 -19.04 -1.48
N LEU A 84 -17.78 -18.45 -1.53
CA LEU A 84 -17.98 -17.08 -2.01
C LEU A 84 -17.37 -16.09 -1.02
N ASN A 85 -16.44 -15.26 -1.48
CA ASN A 85 -15.93 -14.14 -0.70
C ASN A 85 -17.01 -13.07 -0.54
N THR A 86 -17.21 -12.55 0.67
CA THR A 86 -18.13 -11.44 0.88
C THR A 86 -17.54 -10.40 1.84
N MET A 87 -17.77 -9.12 1.53
CA MET A 87 -17.53 -8.02 2.45
C MET A 87 -18.87 -7.60 3.05
N GLN A 88 -19.06 -7.84 4.34
CA GLN A 88 -20.29 -7.53 5.06
C GLN A 88 -20.14 -6.22 5.82
N PHE A 89 -21.10 -5.32 5.61
CA PHE A 89 -21.18 -4.04 6.27
C PHE A 89 -22.09 -4.13 7.49
N LEU A 90 -21.65 -3.54 8.58
CA LEU A 90 -22.43 -3.39 9.81
C LEU A 90 -22.33 -1.94 10.27
N LYS A 91 -23.35 -1.48 11.01
CA LYS A 91 -23.35 -0.17 11.65
C LYS A 91 -23.55 -0.26 13.15
N SER A 92 -23.02 0.73 13.87
CA SER A 92 -23.17 0.87 15.32
C SER A 92 -23.23 2.35 15.72
N THR A 93 -23.90 2.64 16.83
CA THR A 93 -23.88 3.96 17.48
C THR A 93 -22.94 4.02 18.67
N ASP A 94 -22.43 2.88 19.16
CA ASP A 94 -21.72 2.77 20.45
C ASP A 94 -20.49 1.86 20.41
N LEU A 95 -20.06 1.42 19.22
CA LEU A 95 -18.94 0.50 18.97
C LEU A 95 -19.12 -0.92 19.54
N LYS A 96 -20.20 -1.17 20.30
CA LYS A 96 -20.44 -2.43 21.04
C LYS A 96 -21.57 -3.25 20.43
N ASN A 97 -22.62 -2.59 19.98
CA ASN A 97 -23.80 -3.20 19.40
C ASN A 97 -23.83 -2.93 17.90
N TRP A 98 -23.78 -3.99 17.11
CA TRP A 98 -23.64 -3.92 15.65
C TRP A 98 -24.83 -4.55 14.93
N ALA A 99 -25.36 -3.85 13.94
CA ALA A 99 -26.41 -4.34 13.06
C ALA A 99 -25.90 -4.44 11.62
N LYS A 100 -26.09 -5.59 10.98
CA LYS A 100 -25.75 -5.79 9.57
C LYS A 100 -26.59 -4.90 8.66
N THR A 101 -25.97 -4.31 7.64
CA THR A 101 -26.61 -3.41 6.67
C THR A 101 -26.63 -3.99 5.26
N SER A 102 -25.46 -4.26 4.67
CA SER A 102 -25.34 -4.69 3.28
C SER A 102 -24.19 -5.69 3.09
N VAL A 103 -24.10 -6.26 1.89
CA VAL A 103 -23.07 -7.24 1.51
C VAL A 103 -22.60 -6.94 0.10
N VAL A 104 -21.28 -6.91 -0.09
CA VAL A 104 -20.65 -6.88 -1.41
C VAL A 104 -20.08 -8.27 -1.68
N LYS A 105 -20.36 -8.81 -2.87
CA LYS A 105 -19.88 -10.14 -3.28
C LYS A 105 -18.52 -10.01 -3.97
N GLY A 106 -17.59 -10.86 -3.57
CA GLY A 106 -16.29 -11.03 -4.18
C GLY A 106 -16.24 -12.21 -5.15
N GLY A 107 -15.02 -12.72 -5.34
CA GLY A 107 -14.77 -13.95 -6.08
C GLY A 107 -15.20 -15.21 -5.34
N ILE A 108 -15.15 -16.35 -6.03
CA ILE A 108 -15.49 -17.67 -5.48
C ILE A 108 -14.23 -18.55 -5.50
N SER A 109 -13.96 -19.25 -4.40
CA SER A 109 -12.87 -20.22 -4.27
C SER A 109 -11.51 -19.60 -4.61
N ASN A 110 -10.95 -19.93 -5.79
CA ASN A 110 -9.63 -19.47 -6.21
C ASN A 110 -9.63 -18.04 -6.78
N ASP A 111 -10.79 -17.49 -7.13
CA ASP A 111 -10.91 -16.06 -7.43
C ASP A 111 -10.81 -15.28 -6.11
N ARG A 112 -9.63 -14.71 -5.87
CA ARG A 112 -9.27 -13.97 -4.65
C ARG A 112 -9.80 -12.53 -4.65
N TYR A 113 -10.69 -12.13 -5.57
CA TYR A 113 -11.32 -10.81 -5.51
C TYR A 113 -12.08 -10.66 -4.18
N LEU A 114 -11.78 -9.59 -3.45
CA LEU A 114 -12.31 -9.30 -2.11
C LEU A 114 -12.10 -10.42 -1.08
N PHE A 115 -10.97 -11.12 -1.13
CA PHE A 115 -10.57 -12.11 -0.12
C PHE A 115 -9.72 -11.46 0.98
N GLU A 116 -10.18 -11.54 2.23
CA GLU A 116 -9.52 -11.10 3.47
C GLU A 116 -9.17 -9.61 3.58
N CYS A 117 -8.85 -9.19 4.81
CA CYS A 117 -8.35 -7.86 5.19
C CYS A 117 -9.05 -6.72 4.43
N PRO A 118 -10.38 -6.55 4.58
CA PRO A 118 -11.06 -5.42 3.98
C PRO A 118 -10.39 -4.12 4.44
N ASP A 119 -10.24 -3.20 3.52
CA ASP A 119 -10.08 -1.79 3.86
C ASP A 119 -11.13 -0.99 3.10
N PHE A 120 -11.65 0.05 3.76
CA PHE A 120 -12.74 0.84 3.23
C PHE A 120 -12.56 2.30 3.64
N TYR A 121 -12.39 3.16 2.64
CA TYR A 121 -12.06 4.56 2.84
C TYR A 121 -12.51 5.42 1.67
N GLU A 122 -12.65 6.71 1.92
CA GLU A 122 -13.03 7.71 0.92
C GLU A 122 -11.80 8.48 0.44
N LEU A 123 -11.73 8.76 -0.87
CA LEU A 123 -10.69 9.60 -1.48
C LEU A 123 -11.31 10.71 -2.36
N PRO A 124 -10.75 11.93 -2.34
CA PRO A 124 -11.10 12.96 -3.31
C PRO A 124 -10.54 12.62 -4.70
N VAL A 125 -11.38 12.74 -5.72
CA VAL A 125 -11.00 12.58 -7.13
C VAL A 125 -10.19 13.79 -7.55
N ASP A 126 -8.95 13.55 -8.02
CA ASP A 126 -8.01 14.58 -8.45
C ASP A 126 -7.77 15.67 -7.38
N GLY A 127 -7.90 15.29 -6.10
CA GLY A 127 -7.75 16.21 -4.96
C GLY A 127 -8.95 17.16 -4.74
N ASN A 128 -10.05 17.03 -5.50
CA ASN A 128 -11.24 17.83 -5.30
C ASN A 128 -12.06 17.33 -4.09
N PRO A 129 -12.17 18.10 -2.98
CA PRO A 129 -12.89 17.66 -1.79
C PRO A 129 -14.41 17.54 -2.00
N ASN A 130 -14.96 18.14 -3.05
CA ASN A 130 -16.40 18.09 -3.36
C ASN A 130 -16.76 16.92 -4.30
N ASN A 131 -15.77 16.19 -4.81
CA ASN A 131 -15.97 15.01 -5.64
C ASN A 131 -15.17 13.85 -5.05
N LYS A 132 -15.84 12.95 -4.36
CA LYS A 132 -15.19 11.86 -3.64
C LYS A 132 -15.79 10.51 -4.03
N LYS A 133 -14.97 9.47 -3.92
CA LYS A 133 -15.39 8.09 -4.11
C LYS A 133 -14.89 7.22 -2.98
N TRP A 134 -15.66 6.17 -2.70
CA TRP A 134 -15.32 5.13 -1.75
C TRP A 134 -14.53 4.03 -2.44
N ILE A 135 -13.49 3.56 -1.76
CA ILE A 135 -12.61 2.50 -2.19
C ILE A 135 -12.83 1.32 -1.25
N LEU A 136 -13.22 0.16 -1.81
CA LEU A 136 -13.26 -1.11 -1.10
C LEU A 136 -12.13 -1.99 -1.62
N SER A 137 -11.11 -2.21 -0.79
CA SER A 137 -9.96 -3.05 -1.12
C SER A 137 -9.88 -4.28 -0.22
N ALA A 138 -9.08 -5.25 -0.62
CA ALA A 138 -8.80 -6.46 0.13
C ALA A 138 -7.30 -6.74 0.21
N ALA A 139 -6.93 -7.81 0.90
CA ALA A 139 -5.55 -8.13 1.23
C ALA A 139 -4.59 -8.14 0.01
N ASN A 140 -5.05 -8.56 -1.17
CA ASN A 140 -4.24 -8.62 -2.39
C ASN A 140 -4.16 -7.32 -3.20
N CYS A 141 -4.69 -6.21 -2.67
CA CYS A 141 -4.74 -4.89 -3.32
C CYS A 141 -5.66 -4.80 -4.55
N MET A 142 -6.49 -5.83 -4.78
CA MET A 142 -7.64 -5.67 -5.67
C MET A 142 -8.69 -4.81 -4.98
N TYR A 143 -9.36 -3.97 -5.76
CA TYR A 143 -10.30 -3.01 -5.20
C TYR A 143 -11.46 -2.67 -6.15
N ALA A 144 -12.50 -2.12 -5.55
CA ALA A 144 -13.62 -1.47 -6.21
C ALA A 144 -13.66 0.01 -5.86
N ILE A 145 -14.19 0.82 -6.78
CA ILE A 145 -14.48 2.24 -6.62
C ILE A 145 -16.00 2.41 -6.71
N GLY A 146 -16.60 3.20 -5.83
CA GLY A 146 -18.04 3.44 -5.86
C GLY A 146 -18.51 4.52 -4.91
N ASN A 147 -19.80 4.47 -4.57
CA ASN A 147 -20.43 5.37 -3.58
C ASN A 147 -20.91 4.56 -2.37
N PHE A 148 -20.98 5.22 -1.22
CA PHE A 148 -21.50 4.64 0.02
C PHE A 148 -22.45 5.63 0.68
N ASP A 149 -23.65 5.18 1.01
CA ASP A 149 -24.71 6.00 1.62
C ASP A 149 -24.78 5.87 3.15
N GLY A 150 -23.83 5.14 3.77
CA GLY A 150 -23.88 4.78 5.19
C GLY A 150 -24.50 3.42 5.47
N ILE A 151 -25.06 2.74 4.47
CA ILE A 151 -25.72 1.45 4.55
C ILE A 151 -25.18 0.50 3.49
N THR A 152 -25.17 0.93 2.22
CA THR A 152 -24.85 0.15 1.02
C THR A 152 -23.70 0.79 0.25
N PHE A 153 -22.69 -0.01 -0.08
CA PHE A 153 -21.68 0.37 -1.05
C PHE A 153 -22.12 -0.08 -2.44
N THR A 154 -22.17 0.86 -3.39
CA THR A 154 -22.55 0.61 -4.78
C THR A 154 -21.31 0.79 -5.66
N PRO A 155 -20.68 -0.31 -6.13
CA PRO A 155 -19.53 -0.24 -7.01
C PRO A 155 -19.89 0.38 -8.37
N GLU A 156 -18.99 1.21 -8.90
CA GLU A 156 -19.01 1.77 -10.26
C GLU A 156 -17.92 1.14 -11.13
N ALA A 157 -16.81 0.74 -10.51
CA ALA A 157 -15.74 -0.02 -11.13
C ALA A 157 -15.25 -1.09 -10.15
N GLU A 158 -14.97 -2.28 -10.67
CA GLU A 158 -14.61 -3.45 -9.86
C GLU A 158 -13.39 -4.16 -10.42
N ARG A 159 -12.79 -5.01 -9.58
CA ARG A 159 -11.61 -5.83 -9.94
C ARG A 159 -10.44 -5.02 -10.51
N LEU A 160 -10.29 -3.78 -10.02
CA LEU A 160 -9.11 -2.98 -10.31
C LEU A 160 -7.93 -3.50 -9.48
N GLN A 161 -6.72 -3.40 -10.04
CA GLN A 161 -5.49 -3.78 -9.36
C GLN A 161 -4.59 -2.55 -9.20
N SER A 162 -3.99 -2.40 -8.03
CA SER A 162 -3.17 -1.23 -7.69
C SER A 162 -1.70 -1.57 -7.38
N MET A 163 -1.35 -2.85 -7.40
CA MET A 163 0.01 -3.37 -7.17
C MET A 163 0.31 -4.46 -8.19
N VAL A 164 1.53 -4.48 -8.73
CA VAL A 164 2.01 -5.54 -9.62
C VAL A 164 3.18 -6.23 -8.97
N GLY A 165 3.13 -7.55 -8.85
CA GLY A 165 4.21 -8.30 -8.24
C GLY A 165 3.69 -9.39 -7.34
N ARG A 166 4.52 -9.77 -6.36
CA ARG A 166 4.23 -10.78 -5.36
C ARG A 166 4.52 -10.20 -3.97
N ASP A 167 4.18 -10.95 -2.93
CA ASP A 167 4.65 -10.72 -1.57
C ASP A 167 4.24 -9.42 -0.88
N TYR A 168 3.37 -8.60 -1.48
CA TYR A 168 2.69 -7.50 -0.79
C TYR A 168 1.23 -7.87 -0.54
N TYR A 169 0.83 -7.85 0.74
CA TYR A 169 -0.46 -8.38 1.18
C TYR A 169 -1.00 -7.62 2.40
N ALA A 170 -2.26 -7.89 2.77
CA ALA A 170 -2.91 -7.36 3.98
C ALA A 170 -2.72 -5.84 4.18
N ALA A 171 -2.72 -5.08 3.09
CA ALA A 171 -2.52 -3.64 3.15
C ALA A 171 -3.70 -2.95 3.84
N GLN A 172 -3.37 -2.02 4.73
CA GLN A 172 -4.35 -1.31 5.56
C GLN A 172 -4.00 0.17 5.64
N THR A 173 -5.03 1.00 5.60
CA THR A 173 -4.90 2.43 5.79
C THR A 173 -5.11 2.87 7.24
N ILE A 174 -4.36 3.88 7.62
CA ILE A 174 -4.40 4.50 8.96
C ILE A 174 -5.67 5.36 9.09
N ASN A 175 -6.44 5.13 10.16
CA ASN A 175 -7.53 6.00 10.56
C ASN A 175 -7.01 7.16 11.40
N ASN A 176 -7.76 8.27 11.41
CA ASN A 176 -7.46 9.44 12.25
C ASN A 176 -6.05 10.02 12.02
N GLU A 177 -5.50 9.92 10.80
CA GLU A 177 -4.25 10.62 10.44
C GLU A 177 -4.50 12.14 10.54
N PRO A 178 -3.65 12.88 11.27
CA PRO A 178 -3.96 14.23 11.72
C PRO A 178 -3.97 15.29 10.61
N SER A 179 -3.31 15.03 9.47
CA SER A 179 -3.32 15.92 8.31
C SER A 179 -4.42 15.58 7.30
N GLY A 180 -5.21 14.54 7.56
CA GLY A 180 -6.27 14.05 6.67
C GLY A 180 -5.77 13.23 5.49
N ARG A 181 -4.47 12.88 5.44
CA ARG A 181 -3.94 12.00 4.40
C ARG A 181 -4.45 10.58 4.59
N ARG A 182 -4.62 9.85 3.49
CA ARG A 182 -4.88 8.41 3.53
C ARG A 182 -3.56 7.66 3.38
N ILE A 183 -2.96 7.24 4.49
CA ILE A 183 -1.67 6.52 4.48
C ILE A 183 -1.92 5.01 4.58
N GLU A 184 -1.33 4.24 3.67
CA GLU A 184 -1.34 2.78 3.62
C GLU A 184 0.03 2.21 4.00
N ILE A 185 0.03 1.09 4.71
CA ILE A 185 1.18 0.22 4.90
C ILE A 185 0.73 -1.22 4.59
N GLY A 186 1.54 -1.98 3.86
CA GLY A 186 1.29 -3.37 3.54
C GLY A 186 2.28 -4.32 4.19
N TRP A 187 1.81 -5.54 4.46
CA TRP A 187 2.68 -6.63 4.84
C TRP A 187 3.52 -7.05 3.64
N TRP A 188 4.82 -6.79 3.74
CA TRP A 188 5.80 -7.19 2.75
C TRP A 188 6.44 -8.49 3.23
N ARG A 189 6.09 -9.59 2.57
CA ARG A 189 6.43 -10.98 2.93
C ARG A 189 7.89 -11.30 2.66
N THR A 190 8.80 -10.44 3.10
CA THR A 190 10.24 -10.60 2.95
C THR A 190 10.75 -11.83 3.69
N HIS A 191 11.80 -12.44 3.15
CA HIS A 191 12.40 -13.65 3.73
C HIS A 191 13.59 -13.27 4.62
N THR A 192 13.29 -12.67 5.78
CA THR A 192 14.33 -12.17 6.70
C THR A 192 14.80 -13.22 7.70
N ASP A 193 14.12 -14.36 7.79
CA ASP A 193 14.43 -15.51 8.65
C ASP A 193 15.67 -16.31 8.23
N THR A 194 16.68 -15.61 7.74
CA THR A 194 17.99 -16.18 7.37
C THR A 194 19.02 -15.85 8.44
N SER A 195 20.11 -16.63 8.51
CA SER A 195 21.29 -16.31 9.32
C SER A 195 21.03 -16.07 10.83
N GLY A 196 20.02 -16.75 11.41
CA GLY A 196 19.70 -16.65 12.83
C GLY A 196 18.95 -15.39 13.24
N MET A 197 18.33 -14.66 12.28
CA MET A 197 17.52 -13.48 12.59
C MET A 197 16.35 -13.79 13.53
N ALA A 198 16.11 -12.88 14.47
CA ALA A 198 15.05 -13.01 15.49
C ALA A 198 13.65 -12.59 14.98
N PHE A 199 13.53 -12.17 13.72
CA PHE A 199 12.28 -11.74 13.12
C PHE A 199 12.16 -12.27 11.69
N ASN A 200 10.92 -12.45 11.24
CA ASN A 200 10.61 -12.77 9.85
C ASN A 200 9.71 -11.68 9.26
N GLN A 201 9.93 -11.35 7.99
CA GLN A 201 9.17 -10.41 7.17
C GLN A 201 9.28 -8.95 7.61
N SER A 202 8.71 -8.07 6.80
CA SER A 202 8.73 -6.62 7.01
C SER A 202 7.41 -5.97 6.61
N MET A 203 7.33 -4.67 6.83
CA MET A 203 6.28 -3.83 6.26
C MET A 203 6.87 -3.05 5.09
N SER A 204 6.03 -2.68 4.14
CA SER A 204 6.39 -1.76 3.06
C SER A 204 6.73 -0.37 3.59
N VAL A 205 7.35 0.47 2.74
CA VAL A 205 7.32 1.91 3.02
C VAL A 205 5.87 2.41 3.14
N PRO A 206 5.60 3.43 3.98
CA PRO A 206 4.28 4.05 4.01
C PRO A 206 4.00 4.82 2.73
N MET A 207 2.75 4.75 2.27
CA MET A 207 2.33 5.34 0.99
C MET A 207 1.06 6.17 1.18
N GLU A 208 1.05 7.40 0.68
CA GLU A 208 -0.17 8.19 0.55
C GLU A 208 -0.98 7.69 -0.66
N MET A 209 -2.24 7.34 -0.39
CA MET A 209 -3.21 6.90 -1.37
C MET A 209 -3.94 8.11 -1.94
N LYS A 210 -3.99 8.23 -3.27
CA LYS A 210 -4.79 9.25 -3.97
C LYS A 210 -5.63 8.61 -5.07
N LEU A 211 -6.69 9.29 -5.48
CA LEU A 211 -7.55 8.87 -6.57
C LEU A 211 -7.42 9.87 -7.71
N ILE A 212 -7.01 9.40 -8.89
CA ILE A 212 -6.80 10.26 -10.06
C ILE A 212 -7.61 9.79 -11.26
N THR A 213 -7.92 10.72 -12.16
CA THR A 213 -8.52 10.43 -13.45
C THR A 213 -7.45 10.00 -14.46
N THR A 214 -7.65 8.86 -15.12
CA THR A 214 -6.84 8.41 -16.26
C THR A 214 -7.72 8.18 -17.49
N PRO A 215 -7.14 8.00 -18.70
CA PRO A 215 -7.92 7.65 -19.89
C PRO A 215 -8.70 6.32 -19.74
N GLN A 216 -8.33 5.45 -18.79
CA GLN A 216 -9.00 4.19 -18.51
C GLN A 216 -9.97 4.28 -17.31
N GLY A 217 -10.29 5.50 -16.87
CA GLY A 217 -11.14 5.79 -15.72
C GLY A 217 -10.35 6.12 -14.44
N LEU A 218 -11.05 6.16 -13.31
CA LEU A 218 -10.44 6.47 -12.02
C LEU A 218 -9.46 5.38 -11.58
N ARG A 219 -8.31 5.77 -11.02
CA ARG A 219 -7.29 4.86 -10.48
C ARG A 219 -6.77 5.34 -9.15
N VAL A 220 -6.63 4.39 -8.22
CA VAL A 220 -5.87 4.62 -6.98
C VAL A 220 -4.39 4.62 -7.31
N VAL A 221 -3.66 5.61 -6.80
CA VAL A 221 -2.20 5.73 -6.90
C VAL A 221 -1.56 5.68 -5.52
N ARG A 222 -0.34 5.11 -5.47
CA ARG A 222 0.49 5.01 -4.27
C ARG A 222 1.68 5.95 -4.37
N ILE A 223 1.73 6.95 -3.51
CA ILE A 223 2.83 7.92 -3.48
C ILE A 223 3.63 7.69 -2.19
N PRO A 224 4.93 7.33 -2.28
CA PRO A 224 5.79 7.23 -1.10
C PRO A 224 5.71 8.50 -0.25
N VAL A 225 5.56 8.35 1.06
CA VAL A 225 5.37 9.51 1.95
C VAL A 225 6.62 10.39 2.00
N LYS A 226 6.42 11.70 2.14
CA LYS A 226 7.52 12.69 2.22
C LYS A 226 8.42 12.47 3.45
N GLU A 227 7.93 11.81 4.48
CA GLU A 227 8.69 11.51 5.70
C GLU A 227 9.91 10.62 5.42
N LEU A 228 9.89 9.82 4.34
CA LEU A 228 11.05 9.03 3.89
C LEU A 228 12.24 9.92 3.49
N GLU A 229 12.01 11.19 3.14
CA GLU A 229 13.07 12.13 2.80
C GLU A 229 14.00 12.42 3.99
N SER A 230 13.52 12.23 5.22
CA SER A 230 14.33 12.36 6.44
C SER A 230 15.44 11.31 6.54
N LEU A 231 15.33 10.20 5.80
CA LEU A 231 16.35 9.16 5.75
C LEU A 231 17.49 9.49 4.77
N ARG A 232 17.31 10.49 3.90
CA ARG A 232 18.31 10.82 2.87
C ARG A 232 19.61 11.32 3.51
N GLN A 233 20.72 10.80 3.05
CA GLN A 233 22.06 11.28 3.36
C GLN A 233 22.69 11.95 2.12
N GLN A 234 23.62 11.27 1.45
CA GLN A 234 24.34 11.82 0.33
C GLN A 234 23.44 11.83 -0.91
N LYS A 235 23.26 13.01 -1.49
CA LYS A 235 22.64 13.19 -2.80
C LYS A 235 23.69 13.16 -3.90
N ILE A 236 23.49 12.33 -4.90
CA ILE A 236 24.24 12.35 -6.16
C ILE A 236 23.26 12.75 -7.26
N ARG A 237 23.52 13.91 -7.85
CA ARG A 237 22.74 14.48 -8.95
C ARG A 237 23.59 14.47 -10.19
N THR A 238 23.18 13.71 -11.20
CA THR A 238 23.87 13.75 -12.49
C THR A 238 23.33 14.88 -13.38
N GLY A 239 22.17 15.44 -13.05
CA GLY A 239 21.49 16.41 -13.91
C GLY A 239 20.91 15.76 -15.17
N ALA A 240 20.72 16.55 -16.22
CA ALA A 240 20.29 16.02 -17.51
C ALA A 240 21.46 15.28 -18.17
N ILE A 241 21.27 13.99 -18.47
CA ILE A 241 22.29 13.15 -19.10
C ILE A 241 21.67 12.36 -20.26
N SER A 242 22.49 12.01 -21.24
CA SER A 242 22.12 11.01 -22.24
C SER A 242 23.04 9.81 -22.15
N MET A 243 22.48 8.62 -22.34
CA MET A 243 23.21 7.37 -22.27
C MET A 243 22.96 6.50 -23.50
N SER A 244 23.92 5.66 -23.81
CA SER A 244 23.90 4.61 -24.83
C SER A 244 24.78 3.45 -24.37
N GLU A 245 24.87 2.38 -25.17
CA GLU A 245 25.71 1.20 -24.87
C GLU A 245 27.18 1.53 -24.57
N LYS A 246 27.69 2.60 -25.16
CA LYS A 246 29.09 3.04 -25.00
C LYS A 246 29.30 3.93 -23.77
N SER A 247 28.22 4.32 -23.10
CA SER A 247 28.30 5.17 -21.91
C SER A 247 28.74 4.35 -20.71
N GLY A 248 29.67 4.88 -19.91
CA GLY A 248 29.98 4.30 -18.61
C GLY A 248 28.82 4.44 -17.63
N ASN A 249 28.82 3.63 -16.58
CA ASN A 249 27.84 3.73 -15.50
C ASN A 249 27.97 5.10 -14.77
N PRO A 250 26.97 6.00 -14.84
CA PRO A 250 27.04 7.30 -14.17
C PRO A 250 26.93 7.20 -12.64
N LEU A 251 26.50 6.05 -12.11
CA LEU A 251 26.29 5.78 -10.69
C LEU A 251 27.41 4.94 -10.06
N LYS A 252 28.53 4.73 -10.78
CA LYS A 252 29.63 3.85 -10.33
C LYS A 252 30.28 4.23 -8.99
N ALA A 253 30.12 5.46 -8.53
CA ALA A 253 30.68 5.94 -7.27
C ALA A 253 29.77 5.63 -6.07
N ILE A 254 28.59 5.07 -6.31
CA ILE A 254 27.60 4.74 -5.28
C ILE A 254 27.85 3.32 -4.80
N HIS A 255 28.19 3.20 -3.53
CA HIS A 255 28.33 1.93 -2.84
C HIS A 255 27.47 1.92 -1.57
N SER A 256 26.20 1.53 -1.69
CA SER A 256 25.23 1.50 -0.59
C SER A 256 24.21 0.39 -0.75
N ASP A 257 23.87 -0.28 0.36
CA ASP A 257 22.78 -1.25 0.42
C ASP A 257 21.40 -0.57 0.55
N LEU A 258 21.36 0.70 0.96
CA LEU A 258 20.14 1.49 1.13
C LEU A 258 20.15 2.71 0.19
N VAL A 259 19.23 2.77 -0.77
CA VAL A 259 19.14 3.89 -1.72
C VAL A 259 17.70 4.27 -2.08
N GLU A 260 17.49 5.56 -2.33
CA GLU A 260 16.35 6.08 -3.11
C GLU A 260 16.89 6.53 -4.47
N LEU A 261 16.47 5.86 -5.55
CA LEU A 261 16.75 6.27 -6.92
C LEU A 261 15.53 6.97 -7.51
N ARG A 262 15.72 8.17 -8.06
CA ARG A 262 14.68 8.91 -8.80
C ARG A 262 15.16 9.18 -10.21
N ALA A 263 14.38 8.74 -11.20
CA ALA A 263 14.69 8.95 -12.61
C ALA A 263 13.49 9.52 -13.37
N GLN A 264 13.76 10.42 -14.29
CA GLN A 264 12.84 10.84 -15.32
C GLN A 264 13.55 10.71 -16.66
N LEU A 265 13.06 9.82 -17.52
CA LEU A 265 13.73 9.49 -18.78
C LEU A 265 12.78 9.44 -19.96
N ARG A 266 13.30 9.82 -21.13
CA ARG A 266 12.70 9.55 -22.43
C ARG A 266 13.57 8.48 -23.11
N PRO A 267 13.02 7.27 -23.36
CA PRO A 267 13.81 6.16 -23.86
C PRO A 267 14.38 6.38 -25.26
N GLY A 268 13.73 7.21 -26.09
CA GLY A 268 14.24 7.56 -27.41
C GLY A 268 14.35 6.32 -28.32
N GLU A 269 15.54 6.10 -28.86
CA GLU A 269 15.83 4.95 -29.73
C GLU A 269 16.31 3.72 -28.95
N ALA A 270 16.52 3.83 -27.63
CA ALA A 270 16.96 2.68 -26.84
C ALA A 270 15.97 1.53 -26.96
N LYS A 271 16.47 0.29 -27.09
CA LYS A 271 15.67 -0.93 -27.00
C LYS A 271 15.39 -1.30 -25.54
N THR A 272 16.42 -1.20 -24.70
CA THR A 272 16.28 -1.48 -23.27
C THR A 272 17.01 -0.45 -22.42
N VAL A 273 16.47 -0.20 -21.23
CA VAL A 273 17.12 0.54 -20.15
C VAL A 273 17.15 -0.36 -18.92
N VAL A 274 18.32 -0.56 -18.32
CA VAL A 274 18.51 -1.46 -17.18
C VAL A 274 18.99 -0.65 -15.98
N PHE A 275 18.33 -0.84 -14.84
CA PHE A 275 18.77 -0.38 -13.53
C PHE A 275 19.28 -1.59 -12.74
N SER A 276 20.58 -1.64 -12.50
CA SER A 276 21.23 -2.67 -11.67
C SER A 276 21.33 -2.16 -10.24
N LEU A 277 20.62 -2.79 -9.31
CA LEU A 277 20.40 -2.35 -7.94
C LEU A 277 20.80 -3.46 -6.98
N ASN A 278 22.05 -3.49 -6.51
CA ASN A 278 22.52 -4.45 -5.49
C ASN A 278 22.27 -5.94 -5.84
N GLY A 279 22.36 -6.30 -7.12
CA GLY A 279 22.09 -7.66 -7.62
C GLY A 279 20.63 -7.91 -8.05
N LEU A 280 19.78 -6.88 -8.02
CA LEU A 280 18.48 -6.86 -8.70
C LEU A 280 18.60 -6.09 -10.02
N GLU A 281 18.10 -6.68 -11.11
CA GLU A 281 17.93 -5.96 -12.37
C GLU A 281 16.46 -5.53 -12.54
N VAL A 282 16.25 -4.23 -12.72
CA VAL A 282 14.98 -3.67 -13.18
C VAL A 282 15.16 -3.25 -14.62
N VAL A 283 14.51 -3.94 -15.53
CA VAL A 283 14.65 -3.76 -16.98
C VAL A 283 13.39 -3.12 -17.53
N TYR A 284 13.57 -2.09 -18.35
CA TYR A 284 12.49 -1.49 -19.14
C TYR A 284 12.72 -1.81 -20.62
N ASP A 285 11.80 -2.57 -21.22
CA ASP A 285 11.71 -2.83 -22.65
C ASP A 285 10.89 -1.72 -23.31
N VAL A 286 11.55 -0.96 -24.18
CA VAL A 286 10.98 0.26 -24.76
C VAL A 286 9.92 -0.04 -25.81
N ALA A 287 10.15 -1.05 -26.65
CA ALA A 287 9.22 -1.40 -27.71
C ALA A 287 7.96 -2.06 -27.15
N ALA A 288 8.11 -2.89 -26.12
CA ALA A 288 6.98 -3.52 -25.46
C ALA A 288 6.26 -2.61 -24.45
N GLU A 289 6.89 -1.50 -24.04
CA GLU A 289 6.51 -0.70 -22.88
C GLU A 289 6.27 -1.59 -21.65
N GLU A 290 7.26 -2.42 -21.35
CA GLU A 290 7.20 -3.41 -20.27
C GLU A 290 8.34 -3.22 -19.28
N MET A 291 8.00 -3.28 -18.00
CA MET A 291 8.98 -3.39 -16.93
C MET A 291 9.10 -4.85 -16.51
N SER A 292 10.33 -5.29 -16.23
CA SER A 292 10.57 -6.55 -15.55
C SER A 292 11.55 -6.43 -14.39
N ALA A 293 11.22 -7.10 -13.30
CA ALA A 293 12.09 -7.28 -12.14
C ALA A 293 11.79 -8.64 -11.50
N ASP A 294 12.83 -9.36 -11.07
CA ASP A 294 12.72 -10.66 -10.41
C ASP A 294 11.82 -11.68 -11.15
N GLY A 295 11.98 -11.77 -12.47
CA GLY A 295 11.22 -12.67 -13.33
C GLY A 295 9.75 -12.30 -13.58
N ILE A 296 9.26 -11.21 -12.98
CA ILE A 296 7.93 -10.68 -13.23
C ILE A 296 8.02 -9.65 -14.35
N LYS A 297 7.18 -9.76 -15.38
CA LYS A 297 7.08 -8.80 -16.49
C LYS A 297 5.67 -8.23 -16.55
N THR A 298 5.55 -6.93 -16.78
CA THR A 298 4.26 -6.24 -16.81
C THR A 298 4.28 -4.99 -17.68
N LYS A 299 3.11 -4.61 -18.21
CA LYS A 299 2.94 -3.36 -18.96
C LYS A 299 3.16 -2.16 -18.05
N LEU A 300 3.98 -1.23 -18.53
CA LEU A 300 4.19 0.08 -17.94
C LEU A 300 4.28 1.12 -19.06
N PRO A 301 3.14 1.57 -19.61
CA PRO A 301 3.12 2.54 -20.70
C PRO A 301 3.76 3.88 -20.31
N LEU A 302 4.45 4.51 -21.26
CA LEU A 302 5.01 5.84 -21.07
C LEU A 302 3.91 6.88 -20.86
N GLN A 303 4.15 7.86 -19.99
CA GLN A 303 3.27 9.01 -19.83
C GLN A 303 3.84 10.19 -20.60
N LYS A 304 3.15 10.59 -21.68
CA LYS A 304 3.62 11.68 -22.58
C LYS A 304 5.05 11.44 -23.09
N GLY A 305 5.35 10.18 -23.45
CA GLY A 305 6.66 9.74 -23.94
C GLY A 305 7.77 9.70 -22.88
N GLN A 306 7.42 9.81 -21.60
CA GLN A 306 8.37 9.80 -20.48
C GLN A 306 8.04 8.66 -19.51
N LEU A 307 9.09 8.08 -18.93
CA LEU A 307 9.02 7.18 -17.79
C LEU A 307 9.57 7.93 -16.56
N GLN A 308 8.78 7.98 -15.50
CA GLN A 308 9.19 8.50 -14.20
C GLN A 308 9.28 7.34 -13.22
N LEU A 309 10.41 7.21 -12.52
CA LEU A 309 10.68 6.17 -11.53
C LEU A 309 11.06 6.76 -10.19
N THR A 310 10.63 6.10 -9.13
CA THR A 310 11.17 6.22 -7.78
C THR A 310 11.34 4.81 -7.24
N ILE A 311 12.56 4.44 -6.86
CA ILE A 311 12.88 3.09 -6.40
C ILE A 311 13.53 3.21 -5.03
N PHE A 312 12.92 2.60 -4.02
CA PHE A 312 13.54 2.40 -2.72
C PHE A 312 14.18 1.01 -2.71
N VAL A 313 15.46 0.95 -2.40
CA VAL A 313 16.22 -0.29 -2.26
C VAL A 313 16.58 -0.44 -0.79
N ASP A 314 16.27 -1.61 -0.25
CA ASP A 314 16.67 -2.08 1.07
C ASP A 314 17.34 -3.46 0.93
N ARG A 315 17.89 -3.98 2.02
CA ARG A 315 18.59 -5.27 2.07
C ARG A 315 17.69 -6.45 1.65
N THR A 316 16.39 -6.33 1.87
CA THR A 316 15.40 -7.38 1.62
C THR A 316 14.71 -7.25 0.26
N GLY A 317 15.05 -6.23 -0.53
CA GLY A 317 14.45 -6.06 -1.85
C GLY A 317 14.33 -4.61 -2.30
N ALA A 318 13.41 -4.36 -3.22
CA ALA A 318 13.12 -3.02 -3.71
C ALA A 318 11.62 -2.76 -3.86
N GLU A 319 11.22 -1.51 -3.66
CA GLU A 319 9.87 -1.01 -3.90
C GLU A 319 9.92 0.00 -5.04
N ILE A 320 9.36 -0.40 -6.19
CA ILE A 320 9.46 0.34 -7.46
C ILE A 320 8.15 1.08 -7.71
N PHE A 321 8.23 2.39 -7.81
CA PHE A 321 7.12 3.27 -8.13
C PHE A 321 7.36 3.90 -9.50
N ALA A 322 6.30 3.98 -10.31
CA ALA A 322 6.39 4.69 -11.58
C ALA A 322 5.18 5.58 -11.85
N ASN A 323 5.40 6.58 -12.71
CA ASN A 323 4.36 7.45 -13.25
C ASN A 323 3.47 8.09 -12.15
N ASN A 324 4.12 8.70 -11.16
CA ASN A 324 3.47 9.33 -10.00
C ASN A 324 2.55 8.39 -9.20
N GLY A 325 2.96 7.13 -9.04
CA GLY A 325 2.27 6.16 -8.20
C GLY A 325 1.18 5.36 -8.90
N LEU A 326 0.97 5.56 -10.20
CA LEU A 326 0.11 4.69 -11.03
C LEU A 326 0.60 3.24 -11.10
N PHE A 327 1.89 3.06 -10.89
CA PHE A 327 2.54 1.76 -10.82
C PHE A 327 3.26 1.62 -9.50
N PHE A 328 3.05 0.48 -8.86
CA PHE A 328 3.77 0.04 -7.67
C PHE A 328 4.11 -1.44 -7.81
N MET A 329 5.39 -1.77 -7.70
CA MET A 329 5.92 -3.12 -7.73
C MET A 329 6.88 -3.35 -6.56
N PRO A 330 6.45 -4.08 -5.51
CA PRO A 330 7.33 -4.58 -4.48
C PRO A 330 8.05 -5.84 -4.99
N VAL A 331 9.36 -5.88 -4.79
CA VAL A 331 10.25 -6.97 -5.18
C VAL A 331 10.94 -7.50 -3.94
N ASN A 332 10.48 -8.63 -3.43
CA ASN A 332 11.10 -9.33 -2.30
C ASN A 332 12.27 -10.19 -2.79
N LYS A 333 13.49 -9.77 -2.49
CA LYS A 333 14.71 -10.50 -2.82
C LYS A 333 15.82 -10.05 -1.88
N ASN A 334 16.42 -10.97 -1.12
CA ASN A 334 17.59 -10.64 -0.30
C ASN A 334 18.75 -10.22 -1.22
N LEU A 335 19.12 -8.94 -1.15
CA LEU A 335 20.13 -8.32 -1.99
C LEU A 335 21.50 -8.48 -1.32
N SER A 336 22.53 -8.82 -2.10
CA SER A 336 23.87 -9.13 -1.60
C SER A 336 24.97 -8.20 -2.13
N GLY A 337 24.62 -7.18 -2.91
CA GLY A 337 25.53 -6.18 -3.46
C GLY A 337 25.38 -4.80 -2.82
N LYS A 338 26.29 -3.88 -3.20
CA LYS A 338 26.20 -2.44 -2.88
C LYS A 338 26.33 -1.55 -4.12
N ASP A 339 26.49 -2.16 -5.28
CA ASP A 339 26.72 -1.45 -6.53
C ASP A 339 25.40 -1.10 -7.21
N ILE A 340 25.31 0.17 -7.62
CA ILE A 340 24.19 0.72 -8.34
C ILE A 340 24.64 1.12 -9.74
N GLY A 341 23.83 0.81 -10.75
CA GLY A 341 24.14 1.12 -12.12
C GLY A 341 22.95 1.33 -13.03
N ILE A 342 23.22 2.04 -14.11
CA ILE A 342 22.30 2.20 -15.24
C ILE A 342 23.05 1.86 -16.52
N SER A 343 22.39 1.14 -17.42
CA SER A 343 22.85 0.93 -18.77
C SER A 343 21.67 1.03 -19.75
N ALA A 344 21.99 1.27 -21.02
CA ALA A 344 21.00 1.32 -22.09
C ALA A 344 21.55 0.59 -23.32
N THR A 345 20.68 -0.17 -24.00
CA THR A 345 21.06 -0.89 -25.23
C THR A 345 20.16 -0.54 -26.41
N GLY A 346 20.65 -0.77 -27.62
CA GLY A 346 19.92 -0.62 -28.87
C GLY A 346 19.66 0.82 -29.32
N GLY A 347 20.17 1.82 -28.61
CA GLY A 347 20.01 3.24 -28.97
C GLY A 347 20.30 4.18 -27.79
N LYS A 348 19.94 5.44 -27.98
CA LYS A 348 20.18 6.52 -27.01
C LYS A 348 18.93 6.80 -26.16
N VAL A 349 19.11 6.86 -24.84
CA VAL A 349 18.12 7.32 -23.84
C VAL A 349 18.54 8.67 -23.28
N SER A 350 17.57 9.52 -22.93
CA SER A 350 17.83 10.80 -22.26
C SER A 350 17.13 10.88 -20.91
N PHE A 351 17.87 11.22 -19.87
CA PHE A 351 17.37 11.48 -18.52
C PHE A 351 17.28 12.98 -18.32
N SER A 352 16.10 13.51 -18.00
CA SER A 352 15.94 14.88 -17.50
C SER A 352 16.19 14.98 -16.00
N GLN A 353 16.04 13.85 -15.29
CA GLN A 353 16.40 13.70 -13.89
C GLN A 353 17.01 12.32 -13.68
N LEU A 354 18.13 12.28 -12.96
CA LEU A 354 18.67 11.09 -12.34
C LEU A 354 19.32 11.54 -11.03
N ASP A 355 18.61 11.30 -9.93
CA ASP A 355 19.05 11.58 -8.58
C ASP A 355 19.13 10.25 -7.82
N VAL A 356 20.20 10.04 -7.07
CA VAL A 356 20.29 8.94 -6.10
C VAL A 356 20.59 9.53 -4.74
N TYR A 357 19.85 9.09 -3.74
CA TYR A 357 20.13 9.37 -2.34
C TYR A 357 20.56 8.07 -1.68
N THR A 358 21.71 8.08 -1.00
CA THR A 358 21.97 7.05 0.02
C THR A 358 21.04 7.30 1.20
N LEU A 359 20.58 6.23 1.84
CA LEU A 359 19.65 6.32 2.96
C LEU A 359 20.33 5.88 4.25
N THR A 360 19.95 6.52 5.35
CA THR A 360 20.34 6.10 6.70
C THR A 360 19.36 5.06 7.24
N SER A 361 19.79 4.35 8.29
CA SER A 361 18.93 3.42 9.01
C SER A 361 17.83 4.17 9.77
N ALA A 362 16.58 3.72 9.65
CA ALA A 362 15.49 4.18 10.50
C ALA A 362 15.63 3.68 11.96
N TRP A 363 16.40 2.61 12.17
CA TRP A 363 16.77 2.12 13.49
C TRP A 363 17.90 2.97 14.05
N LYS A 364 17.72 3.46 15.28
CA LYS A 364 18.83 4.01 16.06
C LYS A 364 19.82 2.87 16.34
N SER A 365 21.11 3.15 16.22
CA SER A 365 22.13 2.22 16.72
C SER A 365 21.79 1.86 18.17
N PRO A 366 21.84 0.58 18.57
CA PRO A 366 21.70 0.23 19.98
C PRO A 366 22.75 1.03 20.76
N ILE A 367 22.30 1.70 21.83
CA ILE A 367 23.15 2.43 22.77
C ILE A 367 24.10 1.45 23.45
#